data_AF-A0A7Y4NQE1-F1
#
_entry.id   AF-A0A7Y4NQE1-F1
#
_cell.length_a   1.000
_cell.length_b   1.000
_cell.length_c   1.000
_cell.angle_alpha   90.00
_cell.angle_beta   90.00
_cell.angle_gamma   90.00
#
_symmetry.space_group_name_H-M   'P 1'
#
loop_
_entity.id
_entity.type
_entity.pdbx_description
1 polymer ?
#
loop_
_entity_poly.entity_id
_entity_poly.type
_entity_poly.pdbx_seq_one_letter_code
_entity_poly.pdbx_strand_id
1 'polypeptide(L)'
;MRSPALVTRPEVSFEAMDRVLSALGWFLQSEGQTPPLIPGEPELAVYVHRGTDTWLHYTFNPVLRLRVLEFSGRDAVGQWATVRKAVPVLDAPALMELLTSSETREVLLGLLATEALRERASLDRVAALRFHPEFSVSRTAERVLASLVPDGTEEAFQRLKAEKEAHPDRSVLFAHLPGEEQRRQVLRWLIHDSTASNPDIDAVLNSALVDEDAEVRVTAVLAAARLQARSVLPALREAHMPTSTREGAAPMDRHFYAGLRNLVAELLAGRPPPPEGSPKRARMEPLLRALLGPVDVRNDPSLLLYALTTPVDPGPRPASFPEALVEREGTYRLRRSGLEARWVPPVEHWLGTEGTLRRVKSPGYFVARVPVSRAAAAWALAASQGPVGMAGRDAEEALPCTRVEAEQVCAALARIEGAELRLPSSEEWEMAARGPDGRLFPWGNSMMEDGASRASPWGVEKLVASLPQWAQGGVLCGGREQPLCSSRREVAAENEVGAVRWVLATP
;
A
#
# COMPACT_ATOMS: atom_id res chain seq x y z
N MET A 1 29.03 -3.72 -7.84
CA MET A 1 27.89 -2.85 -7.48
C MET A 1 27.52 -2.05 -8.73
N ARG A 2 26.24 -2.02 -9.11
CA ARG A 2 25.79 -1.23 -10.28
C ARG A 2 25.83 0.28 -9.95
N SER A 3 26.10 1.10 -10.96
CA SER A 3 26.26 2.56 -10.87
C SER A 3 25.00 3.26 -10.31
N PRO A 4 25.10 4.23 -9.40
CA PRO A 4 23.95 5.01 -8.94
C PRO A 4 23.43 5.92 -10.07
N ALA A 5 22.11 6.07 -10.15
CA ALA A 5 21.43 6.83 -11.20
C ALA A 5 20.46 7.87 -10.63
N LEU A 6 20.17 8.90 -11.42
CA LEU A 6 19.09 9.87 -11.20
C LEU A 6 18.27 9.99 -12.47
N VAL A 7 16.99 10.33 -12.33
CA VAL A 7 16.12 10.71 -13.45
C VAL A 7 15.64 12.12 -13.19
N THR A 8 15.89 13.06 -14.10
CA THR A 8 15.44 14.45 -13.90
C THR A 8 13.94 14.56 -14.14
N ARG A 9 13.29 15.58 -13.56
CA ARG A 9 11.90 15.86 -13.91
C ARG A 9 11.79 16.29 -15.39
N PRO A 10 10.68 15.96 -16.09
CA PRO A 10 10.54 16.23 -17.53
C PRO A 10 10.66 17.71 -17.93
N GLU A 11 10.32 18.61 -17.00
CA GLU A 11 10.31 20.07 -17.18
C GLU A 11 11.73 20.67 -17.15
N VAL A 12 12.71 19.96 -16.61
CA VAL A 12 14.11 20.42 -16.55
C VAL A 12 14.73 20.28 -17.94
N SER A 13 15.14 21.40 -18.55
CA SER A 13 15.88 21.37 -19.82
C SER A 13 17.34 20.95 -19.62
N PHE A 14 17.98 20.44 -20.67
CA PHE A 14 19.41 20.16 -20.68
C PHE A 14 20.25 21.37 -20.29
N GLU A 15 19.94 22.56 -20.83
CA GLU A 15 20.65 23.81 -20.50
C GLU A 15 20.52 24.19 -19.01
N ALA A 16 19.33 24.00 -18.41
CA ALA A 16 19.13 24.25 -16.99
C ALA A 16 19.93 23.27 -16.13
N MET A 17 19.94 22.00 -16.50
CA MET A 17 20.72 20.95 -15.84
C MET A 17 22.23 21.20 -15.98
N ASP A 18 22.72 21.49 -17.19
CA ASP A 18 24.13 21.75 -17.48
C ASP A 18 24.68 22.93 -16.66
N ARG A 19 23.91 24.02 -16.51
CA ARG A 19 24.27 25.13 -15.63
C ARG A 19 24.47 24.70 -14.17
N VAL A 20 23.58 23.85 -13.66
CA VAL A 20 23.69 23.33 -12.29
C VAL A 20 24.89 22.40 -12.16
N LEU A 21 25.09 21.47 -13.11
CA LEU A 21 26.24 20.56 -13.13
C LEU A 21 27.57 21.33 -13.19
N SER A 22 27.67 22.33 -14.05
CA SER A 22 28.83 23.21 -14.17
C SER A 22 29.15 23.94 -12.86
N ALA A 23 28.12 24.47 -12.17
CA ALA A 23 28.29 25.11 -10.86
C ALA A 23 28.77 24.14 -9.77
N LEU A 24 28.45 22.86 -9.91
CA LEU A 24 28.91 21.78 -9.03
C LEU A 24 30.28 21.20 -9.42
N GLY A 25 30.95 21.76 -10.43
CA GLY A 25 32.28 21.30 -10.84
C GLY A 25 32.28 20.13 -11.82
N TRP A 26 31.18 19.89 -12.52
CA TRP A 26 31.13 18.96 -13.66
C TRP A 26 31.44 19.67 -14.96
N PHE A 27 32.20 19.01 -15.83
CA PHE A 27 32.60 19.54 -17.13
C PHE A 27 32.16 18.60 -18.21
N LEU A 28 31.38 19.12 -19.14
CA LEU A 28 30.99 18.42 -20.34
C LEU A 28 32.24 18.08 -21.16
N GLN A 29 32.54 16.79 -21.26
CA GLN A 29 33.70 16.27 -21.99
C GLN A 29 33.35 15.99 -23.45
N SER A 30 32.17 15.43 -23.69
CA SER A 30 31.71 15.08 -25.03
C SER A 30 30.18 15.00 -25.09
N GLU A 31 29.63 15.34 -26.25
CA GLU A 31 28.23 15.13 -26.63
C GLU A 31 28.14 14.20 -27.85
N GLY A 32 26.93 13.69 -28.12
CA GLY A 32 26.65 12.95 -29.34
C GLY A 32 27.05 13.74 -30.60
N GLN A 33 27.71 13.08 -31.55
CA GLN A 33 28.17 13.71 -32.80
C GLN A 33 27.06 13.99 -33.80
N THR A 34 25.88 13.39 -33.59
CA THR A 34 24.69 13.56 -34.43
C THR A 34 23.88 14.75 -33.93
N PRO A 35 23.35 15.62 -34.81
CA PRO A 35 22.43 16.68 -34.41
C PRO A 35 21.24 16.12 -33.62
N PRO A 36 20.85 16.74 -32.50
CA PRO A 36 19.80 16.20 -31.64
C PRO A 36 18.43 16.27 -32.30
N LEU A 37 17.60 15.27 -32.04
CA LEU A 37 16.20 15.20 -32.48
C LEU A 37 15.35 16.35 -31.94
N ILE A 38 15.68 16.86 -30.74
CA ILE A 38 15.10 18.06 -30.15
C ILE A 38 16.21 19.11 -30.03
N PRO A 39 16.09 20.29 -30.66
CA PRO A 39 17.11 21.33 -30.55
C PRO A 39 17.41 21.69 -29.09
N GLY A 40 18.70 21.64 -28.72
CA GLY A 40 19.17 21.92 -27.36
C GLY A 40 19.13 20.75 -26.38
N GLU A 41 18.73 19.55 -26.81
CA GLU A 41 18.73 18.33 -25.98
C GLU A 41 19.56 17.22 -26.67
N PRO A 42 20.87 17.12 -26.38
CA PRO A 42 21.67 16.00 -26.90
C PRO A 42 21.08 14.66 -26.43
N GLU A 43 21.21 13.59 -27.21
CA GLU A 43 20.75 12.27 -26.75
C GLU A 43 21.70 11.63 -25.74
N LEU A 44 22.98 11.99 -25.85
CA LEU A 44 24.07 11.46 -25.05
C LEU A 44 25.04 12.59 -24.71
N ALA A 45 25.45 12.64 -23.45
CA ALA A 45 26.49 13.54 -22.98
C ALA A 45 27.31 12.86 -21.88
N VAL A 46 28.60 13.18 -21.81
CA VAL A 46 29.51 12.66 -20.78
C VAL A 46 30.16 13.83 -20.06
N TYR A 47 30.08 13.82 -18.75
CA TYR A 47 30.68 14.81 -17.88
C TYR A 47 31.77 14.19 -17.00
N VAL A 48 32.78 15.00 -16.67
CA VAL A 48 33.86 14.64 -15.74
C VAL A 48 33.91 15.67 -14.61
N HIS A 49 34.09 15.23 -13.38
CA HIS A 49 34.12 16.12 -12.21
C HIS A 49 35.54 16.68 -11.94
N ARG A 50 35.67 17.99 -11.67
CA ARG A 50 36.94 18.64 -11.31
C ARG A 50 37.36 18.24 -9.89
N GLY A 51 38.25 17.26 -9.81
CA GLY A 51 38.90 16.87 -8.55
C GLY A 51 38.53 15.49 -8.04
N THR A 52 37.65 14.76 -8.74
CA THR A 52 37.38 13.35 -8.46
C THR A 52 37.44 12.53 -9.75
N ASP A 53 37.90 11.28 -9.64
CA ASP A 53 37.97 10.31 -10.74
C ASP A 53 36.56 9.72 -10.97
N THR A 54 35.61 10.59 -11.33
CA THR A 54 34.17 10.32 -11.41
C THR A 54 33.58 10.89 -12.70
N TRP A 55 32.76 10.07 -13.36
CA TRP A 55 32.06 10.39 -14.61
C TRP A 55 30.56 10.39 -14.37
N LEU A 56 29.85 11.20 -15.18
CA LEU A 56 28.40 11.22 -15.26
C LEU A 56 28.03 11.00 -16.74
N HIS A 57 27.31 9.92 -16.99
CA HIS A 57 26.75 9.57 -18.28
C HIS A 57 25.30 10.02 -18.34
N TYR A 58 25.01 10.95 -19.24
CA TYR A 58 23.67 11.46 -19.50
C TYR A 58 23.09 10.74 -20.71
N THR A 59 21.84 10.29 -20.58
CA THR A 59 21.04 9.77 -21.70
C THR A 59 19.68 10.47 -21.75
N PHE A 60 19.17 10.69 -22.96
CA PHE A 60 17.86 11.31 -23.19
C PHE A 60 17.01 10.52 -24.16
N ASN A 61 15.78 10.23 -23.76
CA ASN A 61 14.75 9.70 -24.63
C ASN A 61 13.81 10.84 -25.07
N PRO A 62 13.85 11.27 -26.34
CA PRO A 62 13.08 12.43 -26.81
C PRO A 62 11.56 12.20 -26.85
N VAL A 63 11.10 10.94 -26.92
CA VAL A 63 9.68 10.58 -27.00
C VAL A 63 8.99 10.84 -25.66
N LEU A 64 9.60 10.36 -24.58
CA LEU A 64 9.05 10.45 -23.22
C LEU A 64 9.64 11.59 -22.40
N ARG A 65 10.61 12.33 -22.96
CA ARG A 65 11.42 13.33 -22.24
C ARG A 65 12.12 12.78 -20.99
N LEU A 66 12.47 11.49 -21.03
CA LEU A 66 13.18 10.81 -19.94
C LEU A 66 14.68 11.16 -20.02
N ARG A 67 15.20 11.79 -18.96
CA ARG A 67 16.64 12.11 -18.83
C ARG A 67 17.22 11.29 -17.68
N VAL A 68 18.25 10.51 -17.94
CA VAL A 68 18.92 9.66 -16.95
C VAL A 68 20.36 10.12 -16.76
N LEU A 69 20.78 10.26 -15.50
CA LEU A 69 22.15 10.58 -15.11
C LEU A 69 22.73 9.38 -14.37
N GLU A 70 23.69 8.68 -14.97
CA GLU A 70 24.37 7.54 -14.36
C GLU A 70 25.78 7.94 -13.93
N PHE A 71 26.12 7.69 -12.66
CA PHE A 71 27.40 8.09 -12.08
C PHE A 71 28.33 6.89 -11.95
N SER A 72 29.58 7.04 -12.39
CA SER A 72 30.60 5.99 -12.31
C SER A 72 31.92 6.58 -11.79
N GLY A 73 32.81 5.72 -11.27
CA GLY A 73 34.09 6.14 -10.71
C GLY A 73 34.15 6.16 -9.18
N ARG A 74 35.25 6.66 -8.63
CA ARG A 74 35.62 6.44 -7.21
C ARG A 74 34.70 7.13 -6.21
N ASP A 75 34.17 8.31 -6.56
CA ASP A 75 33.28 9.09 -5.70
C ASP A 75 31.85 9.18 -6.29
N ALA A 76 31.44 8.17 -7.05
CA ALA A 76 30.14 8.17 -7.73
C ALA A 76 28.96 8.39 -6.76
N VAL A 77 28.99 7.78 -5.56
CA VAL A 77 27.92 7.90 -4.56
C VAL A 77 27.90 9.30 -3.91
N GLY A 78 29.05 9.86 -3.58
CA GLY A 78 29.16 11.20 -2.99
C GLY A 78 28.70 12.29 -3.96
N GLN A 79 29.12 12.17 -5.22
CA GLN A 79 28.70 13.09 -6.27
C GLN A 79 27.22 12.93 -6.64
N TRP A 80 26.71 11.69 -6.73
CA TRP A 80 25.28 11.43 -6.88
C TRP A 80 24.45 12.13 -5.79
N ALA A 81 24.87 12.05 -4.53
CA ALA A 81 24.17 12.69 -3.41
C ALA A 81 24.19 14.22 -3.49
N THR A 82 25.27 14.78 -4.05
CA THR A 82 25.42 16.23 -4.26
C THR A 82 24.49 16.71 -5.39
N VAL A 83 24.54 16.06 -6.54
CA VAL A 83 23.71 16.43 -7.71
C VAL A 83 22.22 16.24 -7.40
N ARG A 84 21.85 15.17 -6.70
CA ARG A 84 20.45 14.90 -6.30
C ARG A 84 19.81 16.05 -5.51
N LYS A 85 20.58 16.82 -4.74
CA LYS A 85 20.07 17.95 -3.94
C LYS A 85 19.88 19.23 -4.77
N ALA A 86 20.58 19.34 -5.90
CA ALA A 86 20.65 20.56 -6.69
C ALA A 86 19.81 20.50 -7.98
N VAL A 87 19.61 19.30 -8.53
CA VAL A 87 18.81 19.08 -9.74
C VAL A 87 17.43 18.54 -9.36
N PRO A 88 16.32 19.09 -9.86
CA PRO A 88 15.00 18.51 -9.67
C PRO A 88 14.91 17.13 -10.32
N VAL A 89 14.72 16.10 -9.50
CA VAL A 89 14.65 14.69 -9.91
C VAL A 89 13.29 14.07 -9.64
N LEU A 90 12.99 12.98 -10.34
CA LEU A 90 11.89 12.08 -10.00
C LEU A 90 12.29 11.28 -8.74
N ASP A 91 11.50 11.46 -7.69
CA ASP A 91 11.56 10.68 -6.47
C ASP A 91 10.41 9.65 -6.44
N ALA A 92 10.39 8.79 -5.42
CA ALA A 92 9.36 7.75 -5.30
C ALA A 92 7.91 8.29 -5.36
N PRO A 93 7.55 9.42 -4.72
CA PRO A 93 6.24 10.05 -4.92
C PRO A 93 5.93 10.41 -6.37
N ALA A 94 6.84 11.12 -7.03
CA ALA A 94 6.62 11.56 -8.41
C ALA A 94 6.52 10.37 -9.38
N LEU A 95 7.28 9.29 -9.12
CA LEU A 95 7.14 8.05 -9.86
C LEU A 95 5.78 7.42 -9.67
N MET A 96 5.28 7.35 -8.44
CA MET A 96 3.96 6.80 -8.16
C MET A 96 2.86 7.61 -8.84
N GLU A 97 2.94 8.95 -8.81
CA GLU A 97 2.01 9.83 -9.52
C GLU A 97 1.95 9.50 -11.01
N LEU A 98 3.12 9.41 -11.66
CA LEU A 98 3.24 9.00 -13.07
C LEU A 98 2.66 7.61 -13.33
N LEU A 99 2.95 6.62 -12.48
CA LEU A 99 2.45 5.26 -12.61
C LEU A 99 0.94 5.13 -12.37
N THR A 100 0.32 6.09 -11.69
CA THR A 100 -1.13 6.15 -11.45
C THR A 100 -1.88 7.05 -12.42
N SER A 101 -1.18 7.73 -13.33
CA SER A 101 -1.79 8.63 -14.30
C SER A 101 -2.76 7.90 -15.23
N SER A 102 -3.82 8.61 -15.66
CA SER A 102 -4.68 8.16 -16.75
C SER A 102 -4.04 8.34 -18.13
N GLU A 103 -2.99 9.16 -18.21
CA GLU A 103 -2.29 9.45 -19.46
C GLU A 103 -1.22 8.39 -19.76
N THR A 104 -1.39 7.68 -20.88
CA THR A 104 -0.49 6.58 -21.30
C THR A 104 0.99 7.00 -21.33
N ARG A 105 1.26 8.23 -21.76
CA ARG A 105 2.63 8.77 -21.85
C ARG A 105 3.29 8.91 -20.47
N GLU A 106 2.53 9.34 -19.48
CA GLU A 106 3.01 9.53 -18.11
C GLU A 106 3.26 8.18 -17.44
N VAL A 107 2.37 7.22 -17.63
CA VAL A 107 2.56 5.84 -17.14
C VAL A 107 3.82 5.21 -17.74
N LEU A 108 4.03 5.36 -19.05
CA LEU A 108 5.24 4.88 -19.72
C LEU A 108 6.50 5.56 -19.19
N LEU A 109 6.47 6.88 -18.96
CA LEU A 109 7.57 7.61 -18.34
C LEU A 109 7.86 7.06 -16.93
N GLY A 110 6.82 6.85 -16.11
CA GLY A 110 6.93 6.29 -14.77
C GLY A 110 7.58 4.90 -14.77
N LEU A 111 7.15 4.02 -15.69
CA LEU A 111 7.71 2.67 -15.85
C LEU A 111 9.20 2.70 -16.20
N LEU A 112 9.60 3.50 -17.20
CA LEU A 112 11.00 3.59 -17.61
C LEU A 112 11.88 4.26 -16.55
N ALA A 113 11.35 5.26 -15.86
CA ALA A 113 12.06 5.92 -14.77
C ALA A 113 12.25 4.95 -13.59
N THR A 114 11.25 4.11 -13.30
CA THR A 114 11.34 3.06 -12.27
C THR A 114 12.43 2.03 -12.59
N GLU A 115 12.53 1.60 -13.86
CA GLU A 115 13.62 0.75 -14.36
C GLU A 115 15.00 1.39 -14.19
N ALA A 116 15.15 2.63 -14.67
CA ALA A 116 16.40 3.38 -14.63
C ALA A 116 16.90 3.62 -13.19
N LEU A 117 15.99 3.94 -12.28
CA LEU A 117 16.29 4.17 -10.86
C LEU A 117 16.45 2.88 -10.06
N ARG A 118 16.05 1.74 -10.63
CA ARG A 118 15.88 0.46 -9.92
C ARG A 118 15.04 0.62 -8.66
N GLU A 119 14.01 1.45 -8.77
CA GLU A 119 13.12 1.79 -7.68
C GLU A 119 12.22 0.59 -7.39
N ARG A 120 12.20 0.14 -6.13
CA ARG A 120 11.52 -1.10 -5.74
C ARG A 120 10.23 -0.87 -4.95
N ALA A 121 10.05 0.31 -4.37
CA ALA A 121 8.83 0.64 -3.62
C ALA A 121 7.59 0.67 -4.53
N SER A 122 7.77 0.92 -5.83
CA SER A 122 6.69 0.97 -6.81
C SER A 122 6.41 -0.37 -7.49
N LEU A 123 7.08 -1.47 -7.08
CA LEU A 123 6.96 -2.78 -7.74
C LEU A 123 5.52 -3.27 -7.83
N ASP A 124 4.71 -3.03 -6.80
CA ASP A 124 3.31 -3.45 -6.77
C ASP A 124 2.50 -2.75 -7.88
N ARG A 125 2.74 -1.45 -8.08
CA ARG A 125 2.07 -0.69 -9.16
C ARG A 125 2.60 -1.09 -10.53
N VAL A 126 3.91 -1.29 -10.69
CA VAL A 126 4.49 -1.82 -11.93
C VAL A 126 3.89 -3.19 -12.28
N ALA A 127 3.73 -4.08 -11.29
CA ALA A 127 3.14 -5.39 -11.50
C ALA A 127 1.67 -5.28 -11.95
N ALA A 128 0.88 -4.37 -11.36
CA ALA A 128 -0.50 -4.12 -11.78
C ALA A 128 -0.60 -3.60 -13.23
N LEU A 129 0.32 -2.71 -13.62
CA LEU A 129 0.34 -2.12 -14.97
C LEU A 129 0.61 -3.12 -16.10
N ARG A 130 1.06 -4.34 -15.79
CA ARG A 130 1.19 -5.43 -16.77
C ARG A 130 -0.14 -5.85 -17.39
N PHE A 131 -1.25 -5.51 -16.75
CA PHE A 131 -2.60 -5.80 -17.20
C PHE A 131 -3.31 -4.57 -17.77
N HIS A 132 -2.58 -3.47 -17.96
CA HIS A 132 -3.13 -2.23 -18.49
C HIS A 132 -3.68 -2.44 -19.92
N PRO A 133 -4.86 -1.84 -20.27
CA PRO A 133 -5.48 -2.05 -21.58
C PRO A 133 -4.61 -1.59 -22.76
N GLU A 134 -3.83 -0.53 -22.57
CA GLU A 134 -2.83 -0.10 -23.55
C GLU A 134 -1.66 -1.08 -23.61
N PHE A 135 -1.52 -1.74 -24.75
CA PHE A 135 -0.49 -2.76 -25.00
C PHE A 135 0.94 -2.26 -24.76
N SER A 136 1.20 -0.98 -25.06
CA SER A 136 2.51 -0.36 -24.85
C SER A 136 2.89 -0.30 -23.36
N VAL A 137 1.92 0.00 -22.50
CA VAL A 137 2.09 0.07 -21.03
C VAL A 137 2.28 -1.32 -20.46
N SER A 138 1.38 -2.25 -20.78
CA SER A 138 1.44 -3.64 -20.34
C SER A 138 2.80 -4.29 -20.65
N ARG A 139 3.24 -4.20 -21.92
CA ARG A 139 4.51 -4.76 -22.37
C ARG A 139 5.72 -4.12 -21.69
N THR A 140 5.67 -2.81 -21.49
CA THR A 140 6.77 -2.09 -20.82
C THR A 140 6.81 -2.48 -19.34
N ALA A 141 5.67 -2.53 -18.66
CA ALA A 141 5.59 -2.94 -17.27
C ALA A 141 6.12 -4.36 -17.04
N GLU A 142 5.85 -5.29 -17.97
CA GLU A 142 6.37 -6.65 -17.90
C GLU A 142 7.89 -6.69 -18.01
N ARG A 143 8.45 -5.96 -18.98
CA ARG A 143 9.91 -5.84 -19.13
C ARG A 143 10.54 -5.21 -17.89
N VAL A 144 9.97 -4.12 -17.39
CA VAL A 144 10.49 -3.40 -16.22
C VAL A 144 10.45 -4.30 -14.99
N LEU A 145 9.34 -4.99 -14.74
CA LEU A 145 9.24 -5.94 -13.63
C LEU A 145 10.33 -7.01 -13.72
N ALA A 146 10.53 -7.61 -14.90
CA ALA A 146 11.58 -8.60 -15.12
C ALA A 146 13.00 -8.05 -14.86
N SER A 147 13.24 -6.77 -15.13
CA SER A 147 14.54 -6.11 -14.92
C SER A 147 14.84 -5.76 -13.45
N LEU A 148 13.80 -5.68 -12.61
CA LEU A 148 13.84 -5.23 -11.22
C LEU A 148 13.81 -6.39 -10.22
N VAL A 149 13.16 -7.50 -10.60
CA VAL A 149 13.28 -8.77 -9.89
C VAL A 149 14.75 -9.19 -9.96
N PRO A 150 15.43 -9.50 -8.83
CA PRO A 150 16.79 -10.02 -8.86
C PRO A 150 16.86 -11.20 -9.81
N ASP A 151 18.00 -11.40 -10.49
CA ASP A 151 18.25 -12.61 -11.26
C ASP A 151 17.95 -13.80 -10.35
N GLY A 152 16.76 -14.39 -10.50
CA GLY A 152 16.46 -15.68 -9.92
C GLY A 152 17.50 -16.63 -10.48
N THR A 153 17.92 -17.61 -9.69
CA THR A 153 18.71 -18.72 -10.24
C THR A 153 18.00 -19.22 -11.51
N GLU A 154 18.73 -19.58 -12.57
CA GLU A 154 18.16 -20.14 -13.80
C GLU A 154 17.09 -21.21 -13.49
N GLU A 155 17.29 -21.97 -12.42
CA GLU A 155 16.33 -22.91 -11.85
C GLU A 155 14.96 -22.30 -11.48
N ALA A 156 14.91 -21.12 -10.88
CA ALA A 156 13.66 -20.42 -10.57
C ALA A 156 12.91 -20.05 -11.85
N PHE A 157 13.61 -19.56 -12.88
CA PHE A 157 13.00 -19.26 -14.17
C PHE A 157 12.46 -20.52 -14.85
N GLN A 158 13.24 -21.63 -14.83
CA GLN A 158 12.78 -22.92 -15.37
C GLN A 158 11.57 -23.48 -14.62
N ARG A 159 11.48 -23.31 -13.29
CA ARG A 159 10.29 -23.69 -12.51
C ARG A 159 9.06 -22.88 -12.91
N LEU A 160 9.18 -21.56 -13.00
CA LEU A 160 8.08 -20.69 -13.42
C LEU A 160 7.63 -21.00 -14.85
N LYS A 161 8.57 -21.32 -15.75
CA LYS A 161 8.28 -21.74 -17.12
C LYS A 161 7.52 -23.06 -17.15
N ALA A 162 7.97 -24.09 -16.41
CA ALA A 162 7.29 -25.37 -16.32
C ALA A 162 5.89 -25.24 -15.72
N GLU A 163 5.71 -24.36 -14.73
CA GLU A 163 4.39 -24.05 -14.16
C GLU A 163 3.46 -23.40 -15.20
N LYS A 164 3.98 -22.44 -15.99
CA LYS A 164 3.21 -21.81 -17.07
C LYS A 164 2.84 -22.82 -18.18
N GLU A 165 3.72 -23.76 -18.48
CA GLU A 165 3.47 -24.84 -19.44
C GLU A 165 2.41 -25.83 -18.93
N ALA A 166 2.41 -26.14 -17.63
CA ALA A 166 1.41 -27.01 -17.00
C ALA A 166 0.03 -26.35 -16.89
N HIS A 167 -0.01 -25.02 -16.68
CA HIS A 167 -1.22 -24.23 -16.55
C HIS A 167 -1.20 -23.01 -17.49
N PRO A 168 -1.40 -23.23 -18.81
CA PRO A 168 -1.27 -22.17 -19.81
C PRO A 168 -2.32 -21.06 -19.65
N ASP A 169 -3.45 -21.38 -19.03
CA ASP A 169 -4.56 -20.50 -18.72
C ASP A 169 -4.39 -19.73 -17.39
N ARG A 170 -3.24 -19.85 -16.72
CA ARG A 170 -2.93 -19.17 -15.44
C ARG A 170 -1.77 -18.19 -15.56
N SER A 171 -1.79 -17.15 -14.73
CA SER A 171 -0.75 -16.16 -14.54
C SER A 171 0.19 -16.57 -13.41
N VAL A 172 1.31 -17.17 -13.78
CA VAL A 172 2.39 -17.53 -12.85
C VAL A 172 2.90 -16.31 -12.08
N LEU A 173 3.02 -15.17 -12.75
CA LEU A 173 3.56 -13.98 -12.11
C LEU A 173 2.61 -13.37 -11.08
N PHE A 174 1.29 -13.53 -11.24
CA PHE A 174 0.33 -13.18 -10.19
C PHE A 174 0.43 -14.15 -9.00
N ALA A 175 0.49 -15.45 -9.26
CA ALA A 175 0.55 -16.48 -8.22
C ALA A 175 1.76 -16.33 -7.29
N HIS A 176 2.89 -15.84 -7.83
CA HIS A 176 4.13 -15.62 -7.08
C HIS A 176 4.32 -14.17 -6.57
N LEU A 177 3.29 -13.33 -6.60
CA LEU A 177 3.36 -12.01 -5.96
C LEU A 177 3.60 -12.18 -4.44
N PRO A 178 4.51 -11.36 -3.86
CA PRO A 178 4.85 -11.48 -2.45
C PRO A 178 3.66 -11.07 -1.60
N GLY A 179 3.20 -11.93 -0.70
CA GLY A 179 2.10 -11.62 0.22
C GLY A 179 0.71 -11.63 -0.43
N GLU A 180 -0.31 -11.91 0.38
CA GLU A 180 -1.70 -12.03 -0.07
C GLU A 180 -2.32 -10.65 -0.33
N GLU A 181 -1.93 -9.63 0.45
CA GLU A 181 -2.45 -8.26 0.28
C GLU A 181 -2.13 -7.70 -1.10
N GLN A 182 -0.92 -7.94 -1.62
CA GLN A 182 -0.52 -7.53 -2.97
C GLN A 182 -1.44 -8.15 -4.02
N ARG A 183 -1.74 -9.45 -3.89
CA ARG A 183 -2.66 -10.16 -4.81
C ARG A 183 -4.07 -9.59 -4.71
N ARG A 184 -4.56 -9.28 -3.51
CA ARG A 184 -5.86 -8.61 -3.30
C ARG A 184 -5.90 -7.23 -3.95
N GLN A 185 -4.85 -6.41 -3.79
CA GLN A 185 -4.78 -5.08 -4.41
C GLN A 185 -4.75 -5.16 -5.94
N VAL A 186 -3.99 -6.08 -6.53
CA VAL A 186 -3.99 -6.26 -8.00
C VAL A 186 -5.40 -6.52 -8.51
N LEU A 187 -6.16 -7.42 -7.89
CA LEU A 187 -7.53 -7.70 -8.32
C LEU A 187 -8.48 -6.49 -8.16
N ARG A 188 -8.33 -5.74 -7.06
CA ARG A 188 -9.12 -4.53 -6.80
C ARG A 188 -8.80 -3.44 -7.83
N TRP A 189 -7.54 -3.28 -8.22
CA TRP A 189 -7.13 -2.37 -9.27
C TRP A 189 -7.63 -2.83 -10.65
N LEU A 190 -7.61 -4.14 -10.95
CA LEU A 190 -8.21 -4.65 -12.19
C LEU A 190 -9.70 -4.29 -12.28
N ILE A 191 -10.43 -4.43 -11.18
CA ILE A 191 -11.83 -4.00 -11.08
C ILE A 191 -12.00 -2.49 -11.34
N HIS A 192 -11.04 -1.67 -10.87
CA HIS A 192 -11.11 -0.22 -10.95
C HIS A 192 -10.72 0.33 -12.32
N ASP A 193 -9.61 -0.16 -12.87
CA ASP A 193 -8.95 0.38 -14.07
C ASP A 193 -9.51 -0.24 -15.37
N SER A 194 -10.15 -1.42 -15.30
CA SER A 194 -10.63 -2.15 -16.47
C SER A 194 -12.15 -2.19 -16.55
N THR A 195 -12.68 -2.04 -17.77
CA THR A 195 -14.13 -2.11 -18.04
C THR A 195 -14.60 -3.48 -18.51
N ALA A 196 -13.68 -4.33 -18.98
CA ALA A 196 -13.95 -5.68 -19.46
C ALA A 196 -12.71 -6.56 -19.29
N SER A 197 -12.92 -7.88 -19.29
CA SER A 197 -11.84 -8.86 -19.25
C SER A 197 -11.15 -9.01 -20.60
N ASN A 198 -9.93 -9.53 -20.56
CA ASN A 198 -9.12 -9.93 -21.70
C ASN A 198 -8.36 -11.22 -21.34
N PRO A 199 -7.65 -11.87 -22.28
CA PRO A 199 -6.95 -13.14 -22.00
C PRO A 199 -5.93 -13.07 -20.84
N ASP A 200 -5.28 -11.92 -20.62
CA ASP A 200 -4.30 -11.75 -19.54
C ASP A 200 -5.00 -11.60 -18.17
N ILE A 201 -6.08 -10.82 -18.12
CA ILE A 201 -6.96 -10.71 -16.95
C ILE A 201 -7.58 -12.06 -16.62
N ASP A 202 -8.06 -12.80 -17.63
CA ASP A 202 -8.61 -14.15 -17.46
C ASP A 202 -7.57 -15.08 -16.82
N ALA A 203 -6.31 -14.99 -17.24
CA ALA A 203 -5.23 -15.79 -16.66
C ALA A 203 -4.95 -15.42 -15.19
N VAL A 204 -5.02 -14.14 -14.83
CA VAL A 204 -4.95 -13.69 -13.43
C VAL A 204 -6.11 -14.25 -12.63
N LEU A 205 -7.34 -14.10 -13.12
CA LEU A 205 -8.54 -14.57 -12.44
C LEU A 205 -8.54 -16.09 -12.24
N ASN A 206 -8.13 -16.87 -13.24
CA ASN A 206 -7.97 -18.32 -13.11
C ASN A 206 -6.95 -18.71 -12.03
N SER A 207 -5.89 -17.92 -11.86
CA SER A 207 -4.89 -18.13 -10.80
C SER A 207 -5.46 -17.76 -9.44
N ALA A 208 -6.14 -16.62 -9.36
CA ALA A 208 -6.72 -16.11 -8.14
C ALA A 208 -7.87 -16.98 -7.61
N LEU A 209 -8.63 -17.64 -8.48
CA LEU A 209 -9.74 -18.53 -8.10
C LEU A 209 -9.29 -19.82 -7.41
N VAL A 210 -8.00 -20.18 -7.53
CA VAL A 210 -7.38 -21.34 -6.87
C VAL A 210 -6.33 -20.95 -5.82
N ASP A 211 -6.24 -19.65 -5.51
CA ASP A 211 -5.29 -19.13 -4.52
C ASP A 211 -5.51 -19.75 -3.14
N GLU A 212 -4.47 -19.84 -2.31
CA GLU A 212 -4.59 -20.33 -0.94
C GLU A 212 -5.39 -19.36 -0.06
N ASP A 213 -5.28 -18.05 -0.31
CA ASP A 213 -6.01 -17.02 0.42
C ASP A 213 -7.48 -16.96 0.00
N ALA A 214 -8.38 -17.14 0.96
CA ALA A 214 -9.81 -17.15 0.69
C ALA A 214 -10.33 -15.79 0.19
N GLU A 215 -9.76 -14.68 0.68
CA GLU A 215 -10.15 -13.35 0.26
C GLU A 215 -9.72 -13.07 -1.18
N VAL A 216 -8.53 -13.50 -1.62
CA VAL A 216 -8.11 -13.47 -3.04
C VAL A 216 -9.13 -14.20 -3.92
N ARG A 217 -9.53 -15.43 -3.55
CA ARG A 217 -10.55 -16.19 -4.31
C ARG A 217 -11.89 -15.47 -4.39
N VAL A 218 -12.37 -14.90 -3.28
CA VAL A 218 -13.63 -14.16 -3.23
C VAL A 218 -13.57 -12.87 -4.04
N THR A 219 -12.47 -12.11 -3.94
CA THR A 219 -12.26 -10.91 -4.77
C THR A 219 -12.21 -11.28 -6.25
N ALA A 220 -11.63 -12.42 -6.63
CA ALA A 220 -11.61 -12.89 -8.01
C ALA A 220 -13.02 -13.20 -8.55
N VAL A 221 -13.91 -13.76 -7.72
CA VAL A 221 -15.33 -13.95 -8.07
C VAL A 221 -16.00 -12.61 -8.38
N LEU A 222 -15.75 -11.58 -7.58
CA LEU A 222 -16.29 -10.23 -7.81
C LEU A 222 -15.68 -9.57 -9.05
N ALA A 223 -14.39 -9.74 -9.27
CA ALA A 223 -13.70 -9.25 -10.45
C ALA A 223 -14.24 -9.89 -11.73
N ALA A 224 -14.46 -11.21 -11.73
CA ALA A 224 -15.04 -11.91 -12.87
C ALA A 224 -16.44 -11.38 -13.23
N ALA A 225 -17.26 -11.04 -12.23
CA ALA A 225 -18.56 -10.43 -12.45
C ALA A 225 -18.45 -9.04 -13.08
N ARG A 226 -17.61 -8.16 -12.52
CA ARG A 226 -17.46 -6.76 -12.99
C ARG A 226 -16.84 -6.67 -14.37
N LEU A 227 -15.85 -7.51 -14.64
CA LEU A 227 -15.13 -7.53 -15.91
C LEU A 227 -15.83 -8.41 -16.96
N GLN A 228 -16.98 -9.01 -16.64
CA GLN A 228 -17.73 -9.91 -17.54
C GLN A 228 -16.84 -11.05 -18.08
N ALA A 229 -15.97 -11.60 -17.24
CA ALA A 229 -14.98 -12.62 -17.59
C ALA A 229 -15.64 -14.00 -17.81
N ARG A 230 -16.27 -14.21 -18.97
CA ARG A 230 -17.01 -15.46 -19.25
C ARG A 230 -16.13 -16.68 -19.43
N SER A 231 -14.90 -16.49 -19.91
CA SER A 231 -13.90 -17.54 -20.14
C SER A 231 -13.48 -18.25 -18.85
N VAL A 232 -13.50 -17.57 -17.69
CA VAL A 232 -13.10 -18.13 -16.40
C VAL A 232 -14.19 -18.96 -15.71
N LEU A 233 -15.37 -19.10 -16.33
CA LEU A 233 -16.50 -19.87 -15.81
C LEU A 233 -16.16 -21.28 -15.30
N PRO A 234 -15.30 -22.08 -15.97
CA PRO A 234 -14.92 -23.41 -15.47
C PRO A 234 -14.21 -23.32 -14.11
N ALA A 235 -13.15 -22.50 -14.01
CA ALA A 235 -12.41 -22.30 -12.76
C ALA A 235 -13.31 -21.70 -11.67
N LEU A 236 -14.19 -20.76 -12.02
CA LEU A 236 -15.08 -20.11 -11.08
C LEU A 236 -16.06 -21.09 -10.43
N ARG A 237 -16.56 -22.09 -11.16
CA ARG A 237 -17.47 -23.11 -10.60
C ARG A 237 -16.78 -24.05 -9.63
N GLU A 238 -15.51 -24.35 -9.88
CA GLU A 238 -14.69 -25.24 -9.06
C GLU A 238 -14.06 -24.52 -7.85
N ALA A 239 -13.96 -23.20 -7.90
CA ALA A 239 -13.37 -22.38 -6.84
C ALA A 239 -13.99 -22.68 -5.46
N HIS A 240 -13.14 -23.04 -4.50
CA HIS A 240 -13.53 -23.33 -3.14
C HIS A 240 -13.78 -22.05 -2.35
N MET A 241 -15.03 -21.79 -1.97
CA MET A 241 -15.36 -20.64 -1.11
C MET A 241 -15.32 -21.06 0.35
N PRO A 242 -14.85 -20.18 1.25
CA PRO A 242 -14.74 -20.54 2.66
C PRO A 242 -16.14 -20.74 3.27
N THR A 243 -16.29 -21.81 4.06
CA THR A 243 -17.56 -22.25 4.66
C THR A 243 -17.58 -22.13 6.18
N SER A 244 -16.47 -21.70 6.77
CA SER A 244 -16.36 -21.44 8.20
C SER A 244 -15.58 -20.15 8.45
N THR A 245 -15.76 -19.53 9.61
CA THR A 245 -14.98 -18.34 9.97
C THR A 245 -13.49 -18.64 10.02
N ARG A 246 -13.09 -19.86 10.43
CA ARG A 246 -11.69 -20.32 10.39
C ARG A 246 -11.12 -20.39 8.98
N GLU A 247 -11.95 -20.72 7.99
CA GLU A 247 -11.59 -20.70 6.58
C GLU A 247 -11.64 -19.28 5.97
N GLY A 248 -12.06 -18.27 6.74
CA GLY A 248 -12.17 -16.89 6.26
C GLY A 248 -13.56 -16.49 5.77
N ALA A 249 -14.60 -17.27 6.06
CA ALA A 249 -15.98 -16.92 5.73
C ALA A 249 -16.45 -15.66 6.48
N ALA A 250 -17.38 -14.91 5.88
CA ALA A 250 -17.94 -13.72 6.48
C ALA A 250 -18.52 -14.07 7.87
N PRO A 251 -18.20 -13.31 8.93
CA PRO A 251 -18.64 -13.64 10.29
C PRO A 251 -20.16 -13.80 10.45
N MET A 252 -20.93 -13.07 9.63
CA MET A 252 -22.39 -13.05 9.68
C MET A 252 -23.06 -14.19 8.91
N ASP A 253 -22.44 -14.71 7.85
CA ASP A 253 -22.98 -15.81 7.06
C ASP A 253 -21.88 -16.65 6.41
N ARG A 254 -21.79 -17.89 6.87
CA ARG A 254 -20.81 -18.89 6.44
C ARG A 254 -21.00 -19.37 5.00
N HIS A 255 -22.17 -19.17 4.40
CA HIS A 255 -22.48 -19.57 3.02
C HIS A 255 -22.53 -18.37 2.06
N PHE A 256 -22.33 -17.15 2.55
CA PHE A 256 -22.43 -15.92 1.75
C PHE A 256 -21.57 -15.99 0.49
N TYR A 257 -20.29 -16.34 0.64
CA TYR A 257 -19.35 -16.40 -0.48
C TYR A 257 -19.64 -17.53 -1.47
N ALA A 258 -20.09 -18.70 -0.99
CA ALA A 258 -20.52 -19.78 -1.87
C ALA A 258 -21.76 -19.38 -2.68
N GLY A 259 -22.72 -18.70 -2.04
CA GLY A 259 -23.89 -18.12 -2.70
C GLY A 259 -23.50 -17.08 -3.75
N LEU A 260 -22.54 -16.21 -3.41
CA LEU A 260 -22.00 -15.19 -4.31
C LEU A 260 -21.35 -15.81 -5.56
N ARG A 261 -20.47 -16.79 -5.38
CA ARG A 261 -19.84 -17.54 -6.48
C ARG A 261 -20.89 -18.18 -7.40
N ASN A 262 -21.90 -18.84 -6.82
CA ASN A 262 -22.96 -19.46 -7.60
C ASN A 262 -23.74 -18.42 -8.41
N LEU A 263 -24.11 -17.30 -7.79
CA LEU A 263 -24.80 -16.21 -8.46
C LEU A 263 -23.99 -15.65 -9.64
N VAL A 264 -22.70 -15.37 -9.42
CA VAL A 264 -21.81 -14.88 -10.49
C VAL A 264 -21.67 -15.91 -11.62
N ALA A 265 -21.55 -17.19 -11.29
CA ALA A 265 -21.50 -18.27 -12.29
C ALA A 265 -22.76 -18.30 -13.16
N GLU A 266 -23.93 -18.08 -12.57
CA GLU A 266 -25.20 -18.02 -13.32
C GLU A 266 -25.28 -16.79 -14.22
N LEU A 267 -24.88 -15.62 -13.71
CA LEU A 267 -24.85 -14.37 -14.48
C LEU A 267 -23.92 -14.47 -15.69
N LEU A 268 -22.69 -14.95 -15.51
CA LEU A 268 -21.72 -15.10 -16.59
C LEU A 268 -22.12 -16.18 -17.60
N ALA A 269 -22.85 -17.21 -17.16
CA ALA A 269 -23.44 -18.22 -18.04
C ALA A 269 -24.64 -17.69 -18.86
N GLY A 270 -25.03 -16.43 -18.68
CA GLY A 270 -26.16 -15.80 -19.38
C GLY A 270 -27.53 -16.24 -18.88
N ARG A 271 -27.61 -16.84 -17.68
CA ARG A 271 -28.92 -17.12 -17.06
C ARG A 271 -29.56 -15.80 -16.65
N PRO A 272 -30.81 -15.52 -17.07
CA PRO A 272 -31.47 -14.30 -16.68
C PRO A 272 -31.67 -14.31 -15.15
N PRO A 273 -31.44 -13.17 -14.47
CA PRO A 273 -31.80 -13.03 -13.07
C PRO A 273 -33.33 -13.19 -12.89
N PRO A 274 -33.83 -13.38 -11.65
CA PRO A 274 -35.26 -13.50 -11.40
C PRO A 274 -36.05 -12.34 -12.03
N PRO A 275 -37.29 -12.57 -12.51
CA PRO A 275 -38.08 -11.55 -13.19
C PRO A 275 -38.21 -10.26 -12.39
N GLU A 276 -38.15 -9.12 -13.08
CA GLU A 276 -38.42 -7.81 -12.49
C GLU A 276 -39.79 -7.79 -11.78
N GLY A 277 -39.84 -7.16 -10.60
CA GLY A 277 -41.04 -7.13 -9.76
C GLY A 277 -41.28 -8.39 -8.91
N SER A 278 -40.54 -9.49 -9.10
CA SER A 278 -40.67 -10.66 -8.23
C SER A 278 -40.10 -10.39 -6.82
N PRO A 279 -40.67 -10.99 -5.75
CA PRO A 279 -40.14 -10.86 -4.39
C PRO A 279 -38.68 -11.33 -4.27
N LYS A 280 -38.29 -12.33 -5.07
CA LYS A 280 -36.91 -12.82 -5.14
C LYS A 280 -35.98 -11.78 -5.78
N ARG A 281 -36.39 -11.12 -6.87
CA ARG A 281 -35.62 -10.05 -7.51
C ARG A 281 -35.44 -8.87 -6.56
N ALA A 282 -36.52 -8.42 -5.91
CA ALA A 282 -36.46 -7.30 -4.96
C ALA A 282 -35.46 -7.54 -3.82
N ARG A 283 -35.36 -8.79 -3.32
CA ARG A 283 -34.37 -9.17 -2.30
C ARG A 283 -32.92 -9.20 -2.83
N MET A 284 -32.73 -9.57 -4.09
CA MET A 284 -31.40 -9.70 -4.71
C MET A 284 -30.87 -8.40 -5.32
N GLU A 285 -31.75 -7.44 -5.60
CA GLU A 285 -31.43 -6.20 -6.31
C GLU A 285 -30.21 -5.45 -5.73
N PRO A 286 -30.06 -5.26 -4.41
CA PRO A 286 -28.88 -4.58 -3.87
C PRO A 286 -27.57 -5.31 -4.18
N LEU A 287 -27.57 -6.65 -4.08
CA LEU A 287 -26.41 -7.48 -4.37
C LEU A 287 -26.08 -7.46 -5.86
N LEU A 288 -27.08 -7.59 -6.74
CA LEU A 288 -26.89 -7.54 -8.19
C LEU A 288 -26.31 -6.20 -8.63
N ARG A 289 -26.77 -5.09 -8.04
CA ARG A 289 -26.21 -3.76 -8.30
C ARG A 289 -24.75 -3.65 -7.88
N ALA A 290 -24.42 -4.13 -6.67
CA ALA A 290 -23.04 -4.10 -6.15
C ALA A 290 -22.07 -4.99 -6.95
N LEU A 291 -22.58 -6.09 -7.53
CA LEU A 291 -21.82 -7.01 -8.38
C LEU A 291 -21.47 -6.40 -9.75
N LEU A 292 -22.36 -5.61 -10.32
CA LEU A 292 -22.25 -5.11 -11.70
C LEU A 292 -21.84 -3.64 -11.80
N GLY A 293 -21.64 -2.97 -10.67
CA GLY A 293 -21.30 -1.56 -10.63
C GLY A 293 -20.78 -1.10 -9.28
N PRO A 294 -20.74 0.22 -9.04
CA PRO A 294 -20.31 0.79 -7.77
C PRO A 294 -21.15 0.28 -6.60
N VAL A 295 -20.49 0.01 -5.48
CA VAL A 295 -21.16 -0.45 -4.26
C VAL A 295 -21.70 0.75 -3.50
N ASP A 296 -23.01 0.80 -3.34
CA ASP A 296 -23.69 1.75 -2.45
C ASP A 296 -23.69 1.18 -1.02
N VAL A 297 -22.79 1.70 -0.19
CA VAL A 297 -22.55 1.20 1.17
C VAL A 297 -23.62 1.73 2.12
N ARG A 298 -24.44 0.82 2.64
CA ARG A 298 -25.58 1.11 3.54
C ARG A 298 -25.62 0.24 4.79
N ASN A 299 -24.88 -0.87 4.80
CA ASN A 299 -24.85 -1.88 5.85
C ASN A 299 -23.57 -2.73 5.72
N ASP A 300 -23.32 -3.59 6.69
CA ASP A 300 -22.09 -4.40 6.76
C ASP A 300 -21.89 -5.32 5.54
N PRO A 301 -22.92 -6.01 4.98
CA PRO A 301 -22.76 -6.75 3.73
C PRO A 301 -22.30 -5.89 2.55
N SER A 302 -22.87 -4.69 2.38
CA SER A 302 -22.42 -3.77 1.32
C SER A 302 -21.03 -3.19 1.60
N LEU A 303 -20.66 -2.95 2.87
CA LEU A 303 -19.32 -2.52 3.24
C LEU A 303 -18.28 -3.60 2.93
N LEU A 304 -18.60 -4.88 3.18
CA LEU A 304 -17.76 -6.01 2.81
C LEU A 304 -17.53 -6.07 1.29
N LEU A 305 -18.58 -5.94 0.48
CA LEU A 305 -18.45 -5.90 -0.98
C LEU A 305 -17.63 -4.70 -1.45
N TYR A 306 -17.79 -3.54 -0.80
CA TYR A 306 -16.96 -2.37 -1.06
C TYR A 306 -15.49 -2.65 -0.75
N ALA A 307 -15.17 -3.20 0.42
CA ALA A 307 -13.82 -3.53 0.83
C ALA A 307 -13.12 -4.53 -0.11
N LEU A 308 -13.86 -5.55 -0.57
CA LEU A 308 -13.33 -6.58 -1.47
C LEU A 308 -13.07 -6.07 -2.88
N THR A 309 -13.61 -4.91 -3.26
CA THR A 309 -13.59 -4.41 -4.64
C THR A 309 -13.05 -3.00 -4.81
N THR A 310 -12.63 -2.36 -3.72
CA THR A 310 -12.08 -1.01 -3.73
C THR A 310 -10.59 -1.08 -3.39
N PRO A 311 -9.71 -0.57 -4.26
CA PRO A 311 -8.30 -0.44 -3.94
C PRO A 311 -8.06 0.40 -2.69
N VAL A 312 -7.02 0.06 -1.94
CA VAL A 312 -6.59 0.91 -0.81
C VAL A 312 -5.79 2.08 -1.36
N ASP A 313 -6.31 3.29 -1.16
CA ASP A 313 -5.60 4.53 -1.45
C ASP A 313 -4.50 4.75 -0.39
N PRO A 314 -3.19 4.78 -0.76
CA PRO A 314 -2.12 5.07 0.18
C PRO A 314 -2.17 6.50 0.74
N GLY A 315 -2.96 7.39 0.14
CA GLY A 315 -3.14 8.77 0.55
C GLY A 315 -1.89 9.64 0.35
N PRO A 316 -2.00 10.95 0.58
CA PRO A 316 -0.87 11.86 0.48
C PRO A 316 0.12 11.63 1.63
N ARG A 317 1.40 11.91 1.35
CA ARG A 317 2.45 11.98 2.39
C ARG A 317 2.20 13.16 3.34
N PRO A 318 2.78 13.15 4.56
CA PRO A 318 2.73 14.30 5.45
C PRO A 318 3.26 15.56 4.75
N ALA A 319 2.46 16.62 4.70
CA ALA A 319 2.88 17.91 4.12
C ALA A 319 3.85 18.67 5.03
N SER A 320 3.75 18.45 6.35
CA SER A 320 4.60 19.04 7.38
C SER A 320 4.95 18.00 8.44
N PHE A 321 6.08 18.20 9.10
CA PHE A 321 6.55 17.33 10.18
C PHE A 321 6.57 18.11 11.49
N PRO A 322 5.91 17.61 12.56
CA PRO A 322 6.14 18.11 13.91
C PRO A 322 7.63 18.05 14.25
N GLU A 323 8.12 19.02 15.01
CA GLU A 323 9.51 19.01 15.49
C GLU A 323 9.83 17.73 16.30
N ALA A 324 8.83 17.14 16.95
CA ALA A 324 8.99 15.87 17.67
C ALA A 324 9.29 14.65 16.78
N LEU A 325 9.20 14.73 15.45
CA LEU A 325 9.38 13.58 14.55
C LEU A 325 10.64 13.71 13.68
N VAL A 326 11.18 12.55 13.30
CA VAL A 326 12.25 12.40 12.31
C VAL A 326 11.85 11.28 11.35
N GLU A 327 11.95 11.56 10.06
CA GLU A 327 11.84 10.55 9.00
C GLU A 327 13.22 9.94 8.71
N ARG A 328 13.31 8.62 8.66
CA ARG A 328 14.47 7.88 8.20
C ARG A 328 14.03 6.71 7.33
N GLU A 329 14.49 6.67 6.08
CA GLU A 329 14.22 5.55 5.16
C GLU A 329 12.73 5.22 5.02
N GLY A 330 11.86 6.25 5.01
CA GLY A 330 10.40 6.07 4.92
C GLY A 330 9.72 5.58 6.21
N THR A 331 10.46 5.54 7.33
CA THR A 331 9.91 5.28 8.67
C THR A 331 9.94 6.55 9.51
N TYR A 332 8.98 6.68 10.43
CA TYR A 332 8.85 7.83 11.31
C TYR A 332 9.19 7.43 12.74
N ARG A 333 9.96 8.27 13.44
CA ARG A 333 10.32 8.06 14.85
C ARG A 333 10.23 9.34 15.63
N LEU A 334 9.81 9.23 16.90
CA LEU A 334 9.93 10.33 17.84
C LEU A 334 11.40 10.67 18.07
N ARG A 335 11.74 11.95 18.06
CA ARG A 335 13.11 12.45 17.98
C ARG A 335 13.94 12.10 19.20
N ARG A 336 13.39 12.22 20.40
CA ARG A 336 14.13 12.04 21.66
C ARG A 336 13.99 10.63 22.22
N SER A 337 12.81 10.02 22.15
CA SER A 337 12.56 8.66 22.63
C SER A 337 12.96 7.58 21.62
N GLY A 338 12.91 7.88 20.32
CA GLY A 338 13.16 6.92 19.24
C GLY A 338 12.00 5.98 18.93
N LEU A 339 10.86 6.12 19.61
CA LEU A 339 9.68 5.25 19.43
C LEU A 339 9.14 5.38 18.00
N GLU A 340 8.80 4.24 17.39
CA GLU A 340 8.37 4.20 15.99
C GLU A 340 6.92 4.63 15.81
N ALA A 341 6.66 5.30 14.70
CA ALA A 341 5.38 5.84 14.32
C ALA A 341 5.00 5.45 12.89
N ARG A 342 3.70 5.43 12.62
CA ARG A 342 3.09 5.24 11.32
C ARG A 342 2.27 6.45 10.95
N TRP A 343 2.28 6.78 9.67
CA TRP A 343 1.46 7.85 9.11
C TRP A 343 0.10 7.28 8.72
N VAL A 344 -0.95 7.91 9.23
CA VAL A 344 -2.33 7.67 8.78
C VAL A 344 -2.76 8.91 7.98
N PRO A 345 -2.97 8.79 6.66
CA PRO A 345 -3.20 9.93 5.79
C PRO A 345 -4.62 10.51 5.91
N PRO A 346 -4.83 11.79 5.51
CA PRO A 346 -6.13 12.45 5.51
C PRO A 346 -7.03 11.99 4.34
N VAL A 347 -7.45 10.73 4.36
CA VAL A 347 -8.29 10.12 3.32
C VAL A 347 -9.74 9.96 3.77
N GLU A 348 -10.64 9.90 2.80
CA GLU A 348 -12.01 9.45 3.06
C GLU A 348 -12.02 7.97 3.44
N HIS A 349 -12.80 7.61 4.44
CA HIS A 349 -12.87 6.24 4.97
C HIS A 349 -14.21 5.96 5.65
N TRP A 350 -14.42 4.69 5.98
CA TRP A 350 -15.61 4.20 6.66
C TRP A 350 -15.32 3.95 8.14
N LEU A 351 -16.24 4.37 9.00
CA LEU A 351 -16.22 4.10 10.44
C LEU A 351 -17.52 3.40 10.87
N GLY A 352 -17.41 2.60 11.92
CA GLY A 352 -18.54 1.93 12.55
C GLY A 352 -18.97 0.66 11.84
N THR A 353 -20.13 0.18 12.26
CA THR A 353 -20.79 -1.05 11.81
C THR A 353 -22.29 -0.86 12.01
N GLU A 354 -23.11 -1.52 11.20
CA GLU A 354 -24.56 -1.47 11.25
C GLU A 354 -25.09 -0.02 11.37
N GLY A 355 -25.90 0.27 12.40
CA GLY A 355 -26.51 1.58 12.61
C GLY A 355 -25.54 2.73 12.90
N THR A 356 -24.24 2.45 13.09
CA THR A 356 -23.20 3.47 13.30
C THR A 356 -22.33 3.72 12.07
N LEU A 357 -22.57 2.97 10.98
CA LEU A 357 -21.80 3.03 9.75
C LEU A 357 -21.91 4.41 9.09
N ARG A 358 -20.77 5.05 8.85
CA ARG A 358 -20.70 6.36 8.19
C ARG A 358 -19.40 6.54 7.43
N ARG A 359 -19.45 7.35 6.38
CA ARG A 359 -18.28 7.82 5.64
C ARG A 359 -17.83 9.16 6.21
N VAL A 360 -16.54 9.29 6.47
CA VAL A 360 -15.93 10.49 7.04
C VAL A 360 -14.60 10.79 6.35
N LYS A 361 -14.13 12.03 6.49
CA LYS A 361 -12.77 12.42 6.11
C LYS A 361 -12.08 12.94 7.37
N SER A 362 -11.07 12.21 7.84
CA SER A 362 -10.29 12.61 9.02
C SER A 362 -9.03 13.37 8.60
N PRO A 363 -8.51 14.27 9.45
CA PRO A 363 -7.17 14.81 9.27
C PRO A 363 -6.13 13.69 9.39
N GLY A 364 -4.94 13.94 8.85
CA GLY A 364 -3.82 13.02 8.96
C GLY A 364 -3.15 13.13 10.31
N TYR A 365 -2.61 12.02 10.81
CA TYR A 365 -1.92 11.98 12.10
C TYR A 365 -0.89 10.86 12.13
N PHE A 366 0.03 10.97 13.09
CA PHE A 366 0.97 9.91 13.41
C PHE A 366 0.44 9.08 14.57
N VAL A 367 0.64 7.78 14.49
CA VAL A 367 0.27 6.82 15.54
C VAL A 367 1.45 5.93 15.86
N ALA A 368 1.66 5.59 17.12
CA ALA A 368 2.73 4.65 17.49
C ALA A 368 2.59 3.34 16.69
N ARG A 369 3.70 2.76 16.23
CA ARG A 369 3.70 1.51 15.44
C ARG A 369 3.11 0.34 16.24
N VAL A 370 3.51 0.24 17.51
CA VAL A 370 3.03 -0.75 18.49
C VAL A 370 2.57 -0.04 19.77
N PRO A 371 1.80 -0.70 20.66
CA PRO A 371 1.52 -0.15 21.98
C PRO A 371 2.81 0.06 22.78
N VAL A 372 2.82 1.06 23.66
CA VAL A 372 3.99 1.41 24.48
C VAL A 372 4.36 0.23 25.38
N SER A 373 5.62 -0.19 25.32
CA SER A 373 6.13 -1.30 26.13
C SER A 373 6.32 -0.91 27.59
N ARG A 374 6.46 -1.90 28.46
CA ARG A 374 6.79 -1.68 29.89
C ARG A 374 8.07 -0.86 30.06
N ALA A 375 9.13 -1.19 29.33
CA ALA A 375 10.40 -0.45 29.42
C ALA A 375 10.27 0.98 28.88
N ALA A 376 9.57 1.18 27.75
CA ALA A 376 9.36 2.52 27.19
C ALA A 376 8.54 3.42 28.13
N ALA A 377 7.50 2.87 28.77
CA ALA A 377 6.70 3.61 29.74
C ALA A 377 7.49 3.95 31.02
N ALA A 378 8.21 2.98 31.59
CA ALA A 378 9.05 3.20 32.77
C ALA A 378 10.13 4.26 32.50
N TRP A 379 10.77 4.17 31.32
CA TRP A 379 11.70 5.18 30.85
C TRP A 379 11.03 6.55 30.73
N ALA A 380 9.87 6.65 30.08
CA ALA A 380 9.19 7.93 29.88
C ALA A 380 8.84 8.60 31.21
N LEU A 381 8.31 7.84 32.17
CA LEU A 381 7.97 8.37 33.49
C LEU A 381 9.23 8.87 34.23
N ALA A 382 10.33 8.13 34.19
CA ALA A 382 11.60 8.53 34.81
C ALA A 382 12.27 9.72 34.09
N ALA A 383 12.39 9.68 32.77
CA ALA A 383 13.01 10.71 31.94
C ALA A 383 12.24 12.04 31.97
N SER A 384 10.93 11.98 32.24
CA SER A 384 10.13 13.18 32.44
C SER A 384 10.45 13.95 33.74
N GLN A 385 11.26 13.36 34.64
CA GLN A 385 11.73 13.93 35.90
C GLN A 385 13.24 14.29 35.92
N GLY A 386 13.98 14.01 34.84
CA GLY A 386 15.43 14.29 34.72
C GLY A 386 16.10 13.54 33.55
N PRO A 387 17.36 13.82 33.19
CA PRO A 387 18.00 13.19 32.03
C PRO A 387 18.28 11.69 32.27
N VAL A 388 17.70 10.85 31.41
CA VAL A 388 17.95 9.40 31.31
C VAL A 388 18.16 9.09 29.82
N GLY A 389 18.82 7.97 29.47
CA GLY A 389 19.19 7.57 28.09
C GLY A 389 18.02 7.39 27.10
N MET A 390 18.12 6.49 26.12
CA MET A 390 17.02 6.22 25.17
C MET A 390 16.01 5.20 25.71
N ALA A 391 14.78 5.20 25.19
CA ALA A 391 13.78 4.18 25.50
C ALA A 391 14.26 2.77 25.05
N GLY A 392 13.77 1.72 25.73
CA GLY A 392 13.97 0.33 25.33
C GLY A 392 13.35 0.00 23.97
N ARG A 393 13.63 -1.18 23.40
CA ARG A 393 13.13 -1.57 22.07
C ARG A 393 11.61 -1.80 22.07
N ASP A 394 10.93 -1.38 21.00
CA ASP A 394 9.49 -1.56 20.73
C ASP A 394 9.00 -3.03 20.67
N ALA A 395 9.93 -4.00 20.66
CA ALA A 395 9.61 -5.42 20.56
C ALA A 395 9.01 -6.03 21.83
N GLU A 396 9.14 -5.36 22.98
CA GLU A 396 8.71 -5.87 24.30
C GLU A 396 7.18 -5.93 24.49
N GLU A 397 6.75 -6.56 25.59
CA GLU A 397 5.33 -6.64 25.96
C GLU A 397 4.76 -5.25 26.27
N ALA A 398 3.53 -5.03 25.81
CA ALA A 398 2.79 -3.80 26.09
C ALA A 398 2.60 -3.64 27.61
N LEU A 399 2.68 -2.40 28.10
CA LEU A 399 2.33 -2.10 29.48
C LEU A 399 0.83 -2.33 29.70
N PRO A 400 0.41 -3.26 30.59
CA PRO A 400 -0.95 -3.29 31.09
C PRO A 400 -1.11 -2.16 32.11
N CYS A 401 -2.07 -1.28 31.88
CA CYS A 401 -2.32 -0.14 32.76
C CYS A 401 -3.78 0.30 32.76
N THR A 402 -4.15 1.04 33.78
CA THR A 402 -5.40 1.80 33.86
C THR A 402 -5.39 2.97 32.87
N ARG A 403 -6.56 3.57 32.63
CA ARG A 403 -6.67 4.77 31.79
C ARG A 403 -5.81 5.93 32.32
N VAL A 404 -5.80 6.14 33.63
CA VAL A 404 -5.06 7.25 34.26
C VAL A 404 -3.56 7.09 34.03
N GLU A 405 -3.04 5.88 34.21
CA GLU A 405 -1.64 5.57 33.92
C GLU A 405 -1.31 5.74 32.42
N ALA A 406 -2.23 5.34 31.53
CA ALA A 406 -2.07 5.53 30.09
C ALA A 406 -1.93 7.01 29.70
N GLU A 407 -2.77 7.86 30.29
CA GLU A 407 -2.74 9.32 30.12
C GLU A 407 -1.45 9.91 30.70
N GLN A 408 -0.98 9.43 31.85
CA GLN A 408 0.30 9.84 32.44
C GLN A 408 1.49 9.49 31.56
N VAL A 409 1.51 8.31 30.94
CA VAL A 409 2.56 7.92 29.99
C VAL A 409 2.54 8.84 28.76
N CYS A 410 1.37 9.13 28.20
CA CYS A 410 1.26 10.07 27.08
C CYS A 410 1.76 11.47 27.46
N ALA A 411 1.37 11.97 28.64
CA ALA A 411 1.80 13.28 29.15
C ALA A 411 3.33 13.35 29.40
N ALA A 412 3.92 12.25 29.88
CA ALA A 412 5.37 12.14 30.05
C ALA A 412 6.10 12.19 28.70
N LEU A 413 5.64 11.42 27.71
CA LEU A 413 6.17 11.46 26.35
C LEU A 413 5.99 12.84 25.71
N ALA A 414 4.83 13.50 25.92
CA ALA A 414 4.57 14.85 25.43
C ALA A 414 5.60 15.86 25.96
N ARG A 415 5.90 15.81 27.27
CA ARG A 415 6.92 16.66 27.90
C ARG A 415 8.31 16.38 27.36
N ILE A 416 8.64 15.11 27.15
CA ILE A 416 9.94 14.71 26.62
C ILE A 416 10.10 15.22 25.21
N GLU A 417 9.14 14.98 24.31
CA GLU A 417 9.25 15.32 22.89
C GLU A 417 8.98 16.79 22.58
N GLY A 418 8.31 17.51 23.49
CA GLY A 418 7.85 18.87 23.23
C GLY A 418 6.70 18.93 22.23
N ALA A 419 5.83 17.92 22.23
CA ALA A 419 4.68 17.84 21.32
C ALA A 419 3.45 17.22 22.02
N GLU A 420 2.25 17.48 21.50
CA GLU A 420 1.00 17.01 22.08
C GLU A 420 0.74 15.53 21.77
N LEU A 421 1.38 14.65 22.55
CA LEU A 421 1.18 13.20 22.51
C LEU A 421 0.02 12.82 23.44
N ARG A 422 -0.98 12.13 22.87
CA ARG A 422 -2.23 11.77 23.58
C ARG A 422 -2.73 10.39 23.19
N LEU A 423 -3.69 9.85 23.94
CA LEU A 423 -4.45 8.68 23.49
C LEU A 423 -5.22 9.01 22.19
N PRO A 424 -5.40 8.04 21.28
CA PRO A 424 -6.26 8.20 20.10
C PRO A 424 -7.72 8.40 20.53
N SER A 425 -8.49 9.11 19.70
CA SER A 425 -9.94 8.96 19.74
C SER A 425 -10.34 7.54 19.27
N SER A 426 -11.56 7.09 19.58
CA SER A 426 -12.01 5.78 19.09
C SER A 426 -12.07 5.72 17.55
N GLU A 427 -12.31 6.86 16.90
CA GLU A 427 -12.34 6.99 15.44
C GLU A 427 -10.94 6.98 14.83
N GLU A 428 -9.97 7.67 15.44
CA GLU A 428 -8.56 7.59 15.03
C GLU A 428 -8.07 6.16 15.17
N TRP A 429 -8.36 5.49 16.29
CA TRP A 429 -7.96 4.10 16.46
C TRP A 429 -8.56 3.18 15.39
N GLU A 430 -9.86 3.30 15.12
CA GLU A 430 -10.55 2.51 14.09
C GLU A 430 -9.97 2.77 12.70
N MET A 431 -9.67 4.02 12.34
CA MET A 431 -9.05 4.36 11.04
C MET A 431 -7.62 3.80 10.92
N ALA A 432 -6.81 3.90 11.99
CA ALA A 432 -5.48 3.32 12.04
C ALA A 432 -5.49 1.78 11.88
N ALA A 433 -6.55 1.14 12.37
CA ALA A 433 -6.73 -0.31 12.29
C ALA A 433 -7.32 -0.76 10.94
N ARG A 434 -8.37 -0.07 10.48
CA ARG A 434 -9.19 -0.46 9.34
C ARG A 434 -8.61 0.00 8.00
N GLY A 435 -8.09 1.21 7.93
CA GLY A 435 -7.84 1.85 6.64
C GLY A 435 -9.12 2.31 5.92
N PRO A 436 -9.01 2.72 4.65
CA PRO A 436 -10.07 3.43 3.95
C PRO A 436 -11.12 2.51 3.32
N ASP A 437 -10.76 1.24 3.10
CA ASP A 437 -11.55 0.28 2.34
C ASP A 437 -12.69 -0.36 3.14
N GLY A 438 -12.78 -0.15 4.45
CA GLY A 438 -13.91 -0.66 5.23
C GLY A 438 -13.74 -2.11 5.73
N ARG A 439 -12.55 -2.70 5.61
CA ARG A 439 -12.29 -4.11 6.00
C ARG A 439 -12.70 -4.46 7.44
N LEU A 440 -12.97 -5.74 7.71
CA LEU A 440 -13.42 -6.22 9.03
C LEU A 440 -12.30 -6.28 10.08
N PHE A 441 -11.13 -6.80 9.69
CA PHE A 441 -9.95 -6.97 10.53
C PHE A 441 -8.79 -6.11 9.99
N PRO A 442 -7.75 -5.82 10.80
CA PRO A 442 -6.63 -5.03 10.31
C PRO A 442 -5.95 -5.61 9.05
N TRP A 443 -5.95 -6.93 8.93
CA TRP A 443 -5.32 -7.68 7.84
C TRP A 443 -6.27 -8.04 6.68
N GLY A 444 -7.53 -7.62 6.70
CA GLY A 444 -8.51 -7.93 5.66
C GLY A 444 -9.88 -8.34 6.18
N ASN A 445 -10.62 -9.09 5.38
CA ASN A 445 -11.99 -9.51 5.63
C ASN A 445 -12.12 -10.98 6.03
N SER A 446 -11.08 -11.78 5.78
CA SER A 446 -10.99 -13.17 6.22
C SER A 446 -10.24 -13.29 7.55
N MET A 447 -10.76 -14.10 8.47
CA MET A 447 -10.03 -14.46 9.69
C MET A 447 -8.81 -15.32 9.32
N MET A 448 -7.68 -15.09 9.99
CA MET A 448 -6.43 -15.82 9.74
C MET A 448 -5.78 -16.21 11.06
N GLU A 449 -5.11 -17.36 11.11
CA GLU A 449 -4.47 -17.86 12.33
C GLU A 449 -3.35 -16.92 12.83
N ASP A 450 -2.58 -16.35 11.91
CA ASP A 450 -1.49 -15.41 12.18
C ASP A 450 -1.94 -13.94 12.22
N GLY A 451 -3.24 -13.65 12.03
CA GLY A 451 -3.77 -12.30 11.85
C GLY A 451 -3.37 -11.34 12.98
N ALA A 452 -3.38 -11.82 14.23
CA ALA A 452 -2.97 -11.05 15.40
C ALA A 452 -1.56 -10.45 15.33
N SER A 453 -0.67 -11.06 14.53
CA SER A 453 0.71 -10.59 14.32
C SER A 453 0.86 -9.61 13.15
N ARG A 454 -0.17 -9.48 12.30
CA ARG A 454 -0.11 -8.67 11.08
C ARG A 454 -0.39 -7.19 11.35
N ALA A 455 0.18 -6.36 10.48
CA ALA A 455 -0.04 -4.93 10.49
C ALA A 455 -1.34 -4.56 9.77
N SER A 456 -1.87 -3.37 10.07
CA SER A 456 -2.90 -2.71 9.26
C SER A 456 -2.33 -2.21 7.92
N PRO A 457 -3.17 -1.71 6.99
CA PRO A 457 -2.69 -1.09 5.73
C PRO A 457 -1.69 0.04 5.93
N TRP A 458 -1.73 0.70 7.08
CA TRP A 458 -0.82 1.79 7.44
C TRP A 458 0.46 1.32 8.14
N GLY A 459 0.65 0.00 8.26
CA GLY A 459 1.79 -0.59 8.97
C GLY A 459 1.67 -0.55 10.50
N VAL A 460 0.46 -0.34 11.04
CA VAL A 460 0.22 -0.31 12.48
C VAL A 460 0.08 -1.75 12.99
N GLU A 461 0.90 -2.13 13.96
CA GLU A 461 1.03 -3.51 14.42
C GLU A 461 0.42 -3.72 15.81
N LYS A 462 0.22 -4.99 16.22
CA LYS A 462 -0.31 -5.37 17.54
C LYS A 462 -1.68 -4.73 17.85
N LEU A 463 -2.54 -4.57 16.85
CA LEU A 463 -3.93 -4.08 17.01
C LEU A 463 -4.85 -5.13 17.66
N VAL A 464 -4.62 -6.40 17.33
CA VAL A 464 -5.29 -7.55 17.92
C VAL A 464 -4.29 -8.31 18.80
N ALA A 465 -3.95 -7.71 19.94
CA ALA A 465 -3.00 -8.26 20.92
C ALA A 465 -3.71 -8.76 22.19
N SER A 466 -2.96 -9.26 23.17
CA SER A 466 -3.52 -9.76 24.44
C SER A 466 -4.37 -8.73 25.19
N LEU A 467 -4.02 -7.44 25.08
CA LEU A 467 -4.74 -6.35 25.71
C LEU A 467 -5.49 -5.51 24.67
N PRO A 468 -6.73 -5.08 24.99
CA PRO A 468 -7.36 -3.98 24.27
C PRO A 468 -6.58 -2.67 24.52
N GLN A 469 -6.80 -1.66 23.69
CA GLN A 469 -6.05 -0.42 23.72
C GLN A 469 -6.92 0.74 24.18
N TRP A 470 -6.37 1.58 25.04
CA TRP A 470 -7.06 2.77 25.52
C TRP A 470 -7.22 3.80 24.40
N ALA A 471 -8.45 4.27 24.25
CA ALA A 471 -8.83 5.46 23.52
C ALA A 471 -9.41 6.50 24.48
N GLN A 472 -9.52 7.73 24.02
CA GLN A 472 -10.11 8.84 24.78
C GLN A 472 -11.53 8.52 25.26
N GLY A 473 -11.93 9.15 26.37
CA GLY A 473 -13.28 9.00 26.91
C GLY A 473 -13.53 7.67 27.63
N GLY A 474 -12.49 6.92 28.00
CA GLY A 474 -12.64 5.64 28.70
C GLY A 474 -13.12 4.51 27.80
N VAL A 475 -12.68 4.52 26.54
CA VAL A 475 -13.04 3.51 25.55
C VAL A 475 -11.86 2.55 25.38
N LEU A 476 -12.16 1.25 25.34
CA LEU A 476 -11.22 0.21 24.96
C LEU A 476 -11.52 -0.26 23.54
N CYS A 477 -10.51 -0.26 22.68
CA CYS A 477 -10.61 -0.69 21.29
C CYS A 477 -9.77 -1.95 21.04
N GLY A 478 -10.29 -2.84 20.19
CA GLY A 478 -9.58 -4.03 19.74
C GLY A 478 -9.24 -5.04 20.84
N GLY A 479 -8.12 -5.73 20.67
CA GLY A 479 -7.69 -6.82 21.54
C GLY A 479 -8.13 -8.20 21.02
N ARG A 480 -7.51 -9.27 21.56
CA ARG A 480 -7.64 -10.64 21.07
C ARG A 480 -9.08 -11.16 21.13
N GLU A 481 -9.85 -10.74 22.12
CA GLU A 481 -11.27 -11.12 22.27
C GLU A 481 -12.20 -10.32 21.35
N GLN A 482 -11.74 -9.18 20.83
CA GLN A 482 -12.51 -8.28 19.98
C GLN A 482 -11.68 -7.85 18.76
N PRO A 483 -11.42 -8.77 17.81
CA PRO A 483 -10.46 -8.54 16.72
C PRO A 483 -10.96 -7.61 15.61
N LEU A 484 -12.25 -7.21 15.62
CA LEU A 484 -12.81 -6.36 14.58
C LEU A 484 -12.34 -4.92 14.73
N CYS A 485 -12.12 -4.23 13.61
CA CYS A 485 -11.67 -2.84 13.64
C CYS A 485 -12.72 -1.88 14.25
N SER A 486 -14.01 -2.18 14.12
CA SER A 486 -15.11 -1.41 14.76
C SER A 486 -15.31 -1.72 16.24
N SER A 487 -14.65 -2.76 16.78
CA SER A 487 -14.88 -3.17 18.16
C SER A 487 -14.36 -2.14 19.14
N ARG A 488 -15.30 -1.56 19.89
CA ARG A 488 -15.04 -0.64 21.00
C ARG A 488 -16.01 -0.90 22.13
N ARG A 489 -15.55 -0.72 23.36
CA ARG A 489 -16.35 -0.84 24.58
C ARG A 489 -16.07 0.33 25.50
N GLU A 490 -17.12 1.02 25.94
CA GLU A 490 -17.03 2.01 27.02
C GLU A 490 -16.80 1.31 28.36
N VAL A 491 -15.93 1.89 29.17
CA VAL A 491 -15.55 1.35 30.46
C VAL A 491 -15.81 2.36 31.56
N ALA A 492 -16.71 2.00 32.48
CA ALA A 492 -17.02 2.79 33.67
C ALA A 492 -16.14 2.45 34.88
N ALA A 493 -15.47 1.28 34.88
CA ALA A 493 -14.69 0.81 36.01
C ALA A 493 -13.25 1.34 35.96
N GLU A 494 -12.78 1.94 37.06
CA GLU A 494 -11.44 2.52 37.17
C GLU A 494 -10.30 1.47 37.13
N ASN A 495 -10.61 0.21 37.46
CA ASN A 495 -9.64 -0.89 37.56
C ASN A 495 -9.45 -1.69 36.26
N GLU A 496 -10.14 -1.33 35.18
CA GLU A 496 -9.96 -2.02 33.91
C GLU A 496 -8.53 -1.80 33.38
N VAL A 497 -8.01 -2.80 32.68
CA VAL A 497 -6.65 -2.81 32.17
C VAL A 497 -6.66 -2.83 30.65
N GLY A 498 -5.89 -1.92 30.05
CA GLY A 498 -5.63 -1.86 28.62
C GLY A 498 -4.16 -1.52 28.34
N ALA A 499 -3.83 -1.35 27.07
CA ALA A 499 -2.51 -0.91 26.62
C ALA A 499 -2.53 0.55 26.15
N VAL A 500 -1.40 1.22 26.30
CA VAL A 500 -1.21 2.61 25.85
C VAL A 500 -0.78 2.63 24.39
N ARG A 501 -1.45 3.45 23.58
CA ARG A 501 -0.96 3.85 22.26
C ARG A 501 -1.11 5.35 22.15
N TRP A 502 -0.06 6.03 21.70
CA TRP A 502 -0.09 7.47 21.51
C TRP A 502 -0.38 7.82 20.05
N VAL A 503 -1.00 8.98 19.83
CA VAL A 503 -1.09 9.67 18.55
C VAL A 503 -0.52 11.08 18.66
N LEU A 504 -0.12 11.62 17.52
CA LEU A 504 0.36 12.98 17.34
C LEU A 504 -0.29 13.56 16.08
N ALA A 505 -1.13 14.57 16.24
CA ALA A 505 -1.76 15.26 15.12
C ALA A 505 -0.73 16.06 14.31
N THR A 506 -0.99 16.26 13.02
CA THR A 506 -0.24 17.26 12.24
C THR A 506 -0.74 18.66 12.56
N PRO A 507 0.16 19.65 12.70
CA PRO A 507 -0.19 21.04 12.98
C PRO A 507 -0.98 21.71 11.84
#